data_AF-A0A970JLS0-F1
#
_entry.id   AF-A0A970JLS0-F1
#
_cell.length_a   1.000
_cell.length_b   1.000
_cell.length_c   1.000
_cell.angle_alpha   90.00
_cell.angle_beta   90.00
_cell.angle_gamma   90.00
#
_symmetry.space_group_name_H-M   'P 1'
#
loop_
_entity.id
_entity.type
_entity.pdbx_description
1 polymer ?
#
loop_
_entity_poly.entity_id
_entity_poly.type
_entity_poly.pdbx_seq_one_letter_code
_entity_poly.pdbx_strand_id
1 'polypeptide(L)'
;MVNLIPAINGEYLAREGTFVLPNLVTVSAKYPASNKVFAQRLARLGRFDLKVDPQPLIMPVDEQLGDEGYRLDITSDRVVIYSSGERGYFYGLVTLFQLLAKGNGRTGCCTISDAPRFPRRGFMLDVCRHFFSVEQVKKVIEQCSLLKLNYFHWHLSEDQGFRIESRKFPGLNEIGSYRKLSA
;
A
#
# COMPACT_ATOMS: atom_id res chain seq x y z
N MET A 1 17.76 12.73 -8.02
CA MET A 1 16.42 12.14 -8.31
C MET A 1 16.22 10.97 -7.36
N VAL A 2 15.11 10.91 -6.62
CA VAL A 2 14.83 9.76 -5.75
C VAL A 2 14.30 8.62 -6.60
N ASN A 3 14.93 7.46 -6.51
CA ASN A 3 14.50 6.27 -7.23
C ASN A 3 13.40 5.57 -6.43
N LEU A 4 12.16 6.05 -6.60
CA LEU A 4 10.91 5.50 -6.10
C LEU A 4 10.11 4.88 -7.24
N ILE A 5 9.30 3.86 -6.94
CA ILE A 5 8.38 3.24 -7.90
C ILE A 5 6.99 3.13 -7.25
N PRO A 6 5.95 3.80 -7.79
CA PRO A 6 6.00 4.72 -8.92
C PRO A 6 6.84 5.97 -8.62
N ALA A 7 7.38 6.57 -9.68
CA ALA A 7 7.95 7.91 -9.57
C ALA A 7 6.87 8.88 -9.10
N ILE A 8 7.26 9.87 -8.30
CA ILE A 8 6.34 10.91 -7.83
C ILE A 8 5.90 11.77 -9.02
N ASN A 9 4.66 12.24 -9.01
CA ASN A 9 4.16 13.18 -10.02
C ASN A 9 4.34 14.64 -9.60
N GLY A 10 4.46 14.89 -8.29
CA GLY A 10 4.66 16.23 -7.75
C GLY A 10 6.14 16.55 -7.49
N GLU A 11 6.40 17.25 -6.40
CA GLU A 11 7.69 17.84 -6.11
C GLU A 11 8.53 17.01 -5.13
N TYR A 12 9.84 17.02 -5.33
CA TYR A 12 10.82 16.50 -4.39
C TYR A 12 11.83 17.59 -4.03
N LEU A 13 11.94 17.89 -2.74
CA LEU A 13 12.91 18.83 -2.20
C LEU A 13 13.81 18.08 -1.21
N ALA A 14 15.09 17.89 -1.58
CA ALA A 14 16.09 17.35 -0.67
C ALA A 14 16.39 18.38 0.44
N ARG A 15 16.62 17.90 1.66
CA ARG A 15 17.06 18.69 2.80
C ARG A 15 18.32 18.08 3.38
N GLU A 16 19.12 18.88 4.06
CA GLU A 16 20.27 18.35 4.80
C GLU A 16 19.82 17.45 5.95
N GLY A 17 20.63 16.42 6.23
CA GLY A 17 20.40 15.47 7.31
C GLY A 17 19.92 14.10 6.86
N THR A 18 19.78 13.22 7.84
CA THR A 18 19.33 11.84 7.63
C THR A 18 18.39 11.46 8.76
N PHE A 19 17.22 10.98 8.39
CA PHE A 19 16.31 10.33 9.31
C PHE A 19 16.75 8.88 9.49
N VAL A 20 16.78 8.43 10.74
CA VAL A 20 17.05 7.05 11.13
C VAL A 20 15.83 6.53 11.84
N LEU A 21 15.26 5.44 11.34
CA LEU A 21 14.09 4.82 11.92
C LEU A 21 14.39 4.43 13.38
N PRO A 22 13.70 5.03 14.37
CA PRO A 22 13.89 4.66 15.76
C PRO A 22 13.36 3.24 16.01
N ASN A 23 13.86 2.61 17.07
CA ASN A 23 13.36 1.30 17.51
C ASN A 23 11.89 1.36 17.97
N LEU A 24 11.41 2.55 18.34
CA LEU A 24 10.03 2.83 18.71
C LEU A 24 9.44 3.86 17.75
N VAL A 25 8.45 3.44 16.95
CA VAL A 25 7.79 4.29 15.96
C VAL A 25 6.38 4.60 16.42
N THR A 26 6.09 5.88 16.66
CA THR A 26 4.76 6.34 17.00
C THR A 26 4.00 6.80 15.76
N VAL A 27 2.71 6.44 15.66
CA VAL A 27 1.85 6.75 14.51
C VAL A 27 0.50 7.30 14.99
N SER A 28 -0.13 8.18 14.20
CA SER A 28 -1.45 8.73 14.53
C SER A 28 -2.52 7.65 14.65
N ALA A 29 -3.40 7.72 15.66
CA ALA A 29 -4.50 6.77 15.84
C ALA A 29 -5.63 6.87 14.79
N LYS A 30 -5.62 7.89 13.92
CA LYS A 30 -6.75 8.22 13.02
C LYS A 30 -7.06 7.14 11.96
N TYR A 31 -6.03 6.47 11.42
CA TYR A 31 -6.17 5.48 10.34
C TYR A 31 -5.57 4.12 10.73
N PRO A 32 -6.21 3.37 11.64
CA PRO A 32 -5.63 2.17 12.25
C PRO A 32 -5.36 1.04 11.24
N ALA A 33 -6.16 0.91 10.18
CA ALA A 33 -5.93 -0.07 9.13
C ALA A 33 -4.64 0.22 8.34
N SER A 34 -4.47 1.47 7.90
CA SER A 34 -3.25 1.93 7.23
C SER A 34 -2.01 1.76 8.10
N ASN A 35 -2.10 2.07 9.40
CA ASN A 35 -1.03 1.87 10.37
C ASN A 35 -0.64 0.40 10.52
N LYS A 36 -1.64 -0.49 10.61
CA LYS A 36 -1.41 -1.93 10.74
C LYS A 36 -0.63 -2.48 9.53
N VAL A 37 -1.00 -2.07 8.31
CA VAL A 37 -0.29 -2.49 7.10
C VAL A 37 1.14 -1.95 7.08
N PHE A 38 1.34 -0.69 7.44
CA PHE A 38 2.68 -0.12 7.53
C PHE A 38 3.54 -0.83 8.57
N ALA A 39 2.98 -1.14 9.74
CA ALA A 39 3.65 -1.90 10.79
C ALA A 39 4.08 -3.29 10.32
N GLN A 40 3.18 -4.01 9.64
CA GLN A 40 3.47 -5.32 9.04
C GLN A 40 4.60 -5.25 8.01
N ARG A 41 4.68 -4.17 7.23
CA ARG A 41 5.75 -3.96 6.25
C ARG A 41 7.08 -3.65 6.92
N LEU A 42 7.10 -2.79 7.94
CA LEU A 42 8.31 -2.49 8.70
C LEU A 42 8.88 -3.72 9.41
N ALA A 43 8.02 -4.57 9.97
CA ALA A 43 8.44 -5.83 10.60
C ALA A 43 9.21 -6.76 9.64
N ARG A 44 8.97 -6.66 8.32
CA ARG A 44 9.70 -7.43 7.30
C ARG A 44 11.10 -6.88 7.00
N LEU A 45 11.39 -5.63 7.38
CA LEU A 45 12.72 -5.02 7.22
C LEU A 45 13.68 -5.41 8.35
N GLY A 46 13.21 -6.00 9.47
CA GLY A 46 14.07 -6.39 10.60
C GLY A 46 13.45 -6.10 11.99
N ARG A 47 14.30 -6.09 13.04
CA ARG A 47 13.96 -5.99 14.48
C ARG A 47 13.38 -4.62 14.91
N PHE A 48 12.33 -4.16 14.26
CA PHE A 48 11.61 -2.94 14.65
C PHE A 48 10.29 -3.32 15.32
N ASP A 49 10.21 -3.12 16.63
CA ASP A 49 8.98 -3.32 17.40
C ASP A 49 8.13 -2.03 17.34
N LEU A 50 7.07 -2.03 16.54
CA LEU A 50 6.11 -0.93 16.59
C LEU A 50 5.26 -1.03 17.85
N LYS A 51 5.33 -0.01 18.70
CA LYS A 51 4.26 0.28 19.67
C LYS A 51 3.45 1.46 19.17
N VAL A 52 2.14 1.28 19.11
CA VAL A 52 1.20 2.36 18.82
C VAL A 52 1.08 3.19 20.08
N ASP A 53 1.81 4.30 20.16
CA ASP A 53 1.63 5.31 21.21
C ASP A 53 0.61 6.37 20.73
N PRO A 54 -0.34 6.81 21.58
CA PRO A 54 -1.35 7.81 21.24
C PRO A 54 -0.81 9.21 20.88
N GLN A 55 0.47 9.52 21.10
CA GLN A 55 1.06 10.84 20.76
C GLN A 55 1.48 10.91 19.28
N PRO A 56 0.71 11.57 18.40
CA PRO A 56 0.75 11.32 16.96
C PRO A 56 2.06 11.77 16.29
N LEU A 57 2.50 10.96 15.32
CA LEU A 57 3.06 11.50 14.07
C LEU A 57 2.01 12.49 13.52
N ILE A 58 2.19 13.78 13.80
CA ILE A 58 1.14 14.79 13.57
C ILE A 58 0.76 14.76 12.09
N MET A 59 -0.54 14.64 11.80
CA MET A 59 -1.09 14.75 10.45
C MET A 59 -1.93 16.01 10.38
N PRO A 60 -1.42 17.09 9.77
CA PRO A 60 -2.27 18.21 9.44
C PRO A 60 -3.13 17.80 8.23
N VAL A 61 -4.44 18.02 8.34
CA VAL A 61 -5.33 17.89 7.18
C VAL A 61 -4.98 19.01 6.21
N ASP A 62 -4.73 18.65 4.96
CA ASP A 62 -4.54 19.60 3.87
C ASP A 62 -5.55 19.28 2.77
N GLU A 63 -6.64 20.03 2.74
CA GLU A 63 -7.76 19.84 1.81
C GLU A 63 -7.36 20.13 0.35
N GLN A 64 -6.25 20.84 0.13
CA GLN A 64 -5.78 21.19 -1.22
C GLN A 64 -5.15 20.01 -1.97
N LEU A 65 -4.84 18.91 -1.27
CA LEU A 65 -4.15 17.75 -1.83
C LEU A 65 -5.09 16.76 -2.56
N GLY A 66 -6.42 16.93 -2.45
CA GLY A 66 -7.39 15.95 -2.96
C GLY A 66 -7.35 14.61 -2.22
N ASP A 67 -8.29 13.71 -2.54
CA ASP A 67 -8.56 12.48 -1.75
C ASP A 67 -7.36 11.50 -1.66
N GLU A 68 -6.55 11.45 -2.72
CA GLU A 68 -5.41 10.54 -2.83
C GLU A 68 -4.04 11.24 -2.73
N GLY A 69 -4.00 12.57 -2.61
CA GLY A 69 -2.74 13.31 -2.52
C GLY A 69 -2.16 13.34 -1.11
N TYR A 70 -0.84 13.47 -1.02
CA TYR A 70 -0.12 13.59 0.23
C TYR A 70 1.10 14.51 0.12
N ARG A 71 1.49 15.10 1.25
CA ARG A 71 2.84 15.65 1.44
C ARG A 71 3.54 14.90 2.56
N LEU A 72 4.75 14.44 2.31
CA LEU A 72 5.62 13.74 3.23
C LEU A 72 6.81 14.65 3.58
N ASP A 73 6.87 15.10 4.83
CA ASP A 73 7.98 15.87 5.36
C ASP A 73 8.82 14.99 6.28
N ILE A 74 10.11 14.86 5.97
CA ILE A 74 11.09 14.07 6.72
C ILE A 74 12.19 15.01 7.20
N THR A 75 12.35 15.08 8.53
CA THR A 75 13.47 15.73 9.21
C THR A 75 14.26 14.68 9.97
N SER A 76 15.39 15.05 10.58
CA SER A 76 16.24 14.11 11.32
C SER A 76 15.55 13.52 12.57
N ASP A 77 14.56 14.25 13.11
CA ASP A 77 13.84 13.94 14.35
C ASP A 77 12.43 13.37 14.12
N ARG A 78 11.77 13.71 13.01
CA ARG A 78 10.37 13.31 12.79
C ARG A 78 10.02 13.13 11.32
N VAL A 79 8.91 12.42 11.10
CA VAL A 79 8.22 12.33 9.82
C VAL A 79 6.82 12.90 9.99
N VAL A 80 6.28 13.58 8.98
CA VAL A 80 4.94 14.18 9.01
C VAL A 80 4.27 13.88 7.68
N ILE A 81 3.05 13.34 7.71
CA ILE A 81 2.26 13.05 6.51
C ILE A 81 1.02 13.94 6.52
N TYR A 82 0.94 14.84 5.56
CA TYR A 82 -0.21 15.68 5.29
C TYR A 82 -1.08 14.98 4.24
N SER A 83 -2.38 14.91 4.47
CA SER A 83 -3.35 14.34 3.54
C SER A 83 -4.77 14.79 3.88
N SER A 84 -5.67 14.79 2.89
CA SER A 84 -7.09 15.09 3.11
C SER A 84 -7.89 13.89 3.63
N GLY A 85 -7.41 12.65 3.37
CA GLY A 85 -8.11 11.41 3.69
C GLY A 85 -7.17 10.21 3.87
N GLU A 86 -7.74 9.04 4.18
CA GLU A 86 -6.97 7.82 4.46
C GLU A 86 -6.14 7.35 3.24
N ARG A 87 -6.64 7.56 2.01
CA ARG A 87 -5.95 7.09 0.79
C ARG A 87 -4.64 7.84 0.58
N GLY A 88 -4.65 9.17 0.68
CA GLY A 88 -3.45 10.00 0.66
C GLY A 88 -2.47 9.60 1.77
N TYR A 89 -2.97 9.44 3.00
CA TYR A 89 -2.15 8.98 4.13
C TYR A 89 -1.45 7.64 3.84
N PHE A 90 -2.21 6.65 3.36
CA PHE A 90 -1.69 5.34 3.01
C PHE A 90 -0.61 5.42 1.92
N TYR A 91 -0.79 6.27 0.90
CA TYR A 91 0.22 6.46 -0.13
C TYR A 91 1.49 7.17 0.38
N GLY A 92 1.36 8.09 1.33
CA GLY A 92 2.48 8.64 2.07
C GLY A 92 3.27 7.58 2.83
N LEU A 93 2.57 6.67 3.51
CA LEU A 93 3.20 5.53 4.20
C LEU A 93 3.89 4.55 3.23
N VAL A 94 3.31 4.31 2.06
CA VAL A 94 3.95 3.50 1.00
C VAL A 94 5.27 4.14 0.56
N THR A 95 5.29 5.45 0.31
CA THR A 95 6.50 6.18 -0.07
C THR A 95 7.55 6.16 1.03
N LEU A 96 7.15 6.43 2.28
CA LEU A 96 8.04 6.34 3.44
C LEU A 96 8.65 4.94 3.57
N PHE A 97 7.84 3.89 3.43
CA PHE A 97 8.32 2.51 3.48
C PHE A 97 9.37 2.24 2.40
N GLN A 98 9.16 2.68 1.16
CA GLN A 98 10.13 2.47 0.07
C GLN A 98 11.47 3.18 0.33
N LEU A 99 11.42 4.40 0.85
CA LEU A 99 12.62 5.15 1.23
C LEU A 99 13.41 4.40 2.31
N LEU A 100 12.73 3.99 3.38
CA LEU A 100 13.34 3.27 4.51
C LEU A 100 13.86 1.88 4.09
N ALA A 101 13.10 1.13 3.30
CA ALA A 101 13.49 -0.18 2.81
C ALA A 101 14.78 -0.10 1.99
N LYS A 102 14.89 0.92 1.13
CA LYS A 102 16.08 1.14 0.31
C LYS A 102 17.32 1.53 1.13
N GLY A 103 17.14 2.33 2.17
CA GLY A 103 18.23 2.77 3.04
C GLY A 103 18.42 1.92 4.30
N ASN A 104 17.83 0.71 4.34
CA ASN A 104 17.90 -0.21 5.49
C ASN A 104 17.55 0.46 6.84
N GLY A 105 16.38 1.11 6.88
CA GLY A 105 15.90 1.87 8.04
C GLY A 105 16.39 3.31 8.09
N ARG A 106 17.03 3.82 7.04
CA ARG A 106 17.52 5.21 6.95
C ARG A 106 17.00 5.88 5.69
N THR A 107 16.81 7.19 5.72
CA THR A 107 16.51 7.98 4.52
C THR A 107 17.00 9.41 4.69
N GLY A 108 17.39 10.07 3.59
CA GLY A 108 17.70 11.50 3.62
C GLY A 108 16.48 12.33 4.02
N CYS A 109 16.72 13.45 4.70
CA CYS A 109 15.67 14.43 4.98
C CYS A 109 15.15 15.01 3.66
N CYS A 110 13.84 15.18 3.55
CA CYS A 110 13.23 15.70 2.34
C CYS A 110 11.77 16.14 2.55
N THR A 111 11.24 16.85 1.57
CA THR A 111 9.80 17.05 1.37
C THR A 111 9.40 16.41 0.06
N ILE A 112 8.31 15.65 0.07
CA ILE A 112 7.70 15.04 -1.12
C ILE A 112 6.25 15.46 -1.17
N SER A 113 5.81 16.08 -2.26
CA SER A 113 4.39 16.29 -2.56
C SER A 113 4.03 15.40 -3.73
N ASP A 114 2.95 14.62 -3.62
CA ASP A 114 2.60 13.66 -4.64
C ASP A 114 1.09 13.40 -4.67
N ALA A 115 0.58 13.18 -5.89
CA ALA A 115 -0.81 12.88 -6.16
C ALA A 115 -0.88 12.02 -7.42
N PRO A 116 -1.87 11.13 -7.55
CA PRO A 116 -1.96 10.26 -8.72
C PRO A 116 -2.41 11.04 -9.95
N ARG A 117 -1.74 10.80 -11.09
CA ARG A 117 -2.18 11.32 -12.40
C ARG A 117 -3.57 10.84 -12.83
N PHE A 118 -3.92 9.60 -12.49
CA PHE A 118 -5.19 8.99 -12.86
C PHE A 118 -5.93 8.50 -11.61
N PRO A 119 -7.25 8.77 -11.48
CA PRO A 119 -8.02 8.35 -10.31
C PRO A 119 -8.28 6.85 -10.25
N ARG A 120 -8.14 6.13 -11.38
CA ARG A 120 -8.32 4.67 -11.45
C ARG A 120 -7.05 4.01 -11.95
N ARG A 121 -6.43 3.18 -11.10
CA ARG A 121 -5.16 2.49 -11.35
C ARG A 121 -5.35 1.01 -11.03
N GLY A 122 -5.51 0.21 -12.07
CA GLY A 122 -6.03 -1.15 -11.96
C GLY A 122 -5.01 -2.25 -12.21
N PHE A 123 -5.22 -3.39 -11.56
CA PHE A 123 -4.62 -4.67 -11.94
C PHE A 123 -5.73 -5.71 -12.08
N MET A 124 -5.70 -6.52 -13.15
CA MET A 124 -6.63 -7.63 -13.34
C MET A 124 -5.93 -8.95 -13.02
N LEU A 125 -6.52 -9.76 -12.14
CA LEU A 125 -6.09 -11.12 -11.89
C LEU A 125 -7.15 -12.10 -12.40
N ASP A 126 -6.76 -12.94 -13.34
CA ASP A 126 -7.53 -14.09 -13.81
C ASP A 126 -7.25 -15.31 -12.93
N VAL A 127 -8.27 -15.73 -12.19
CA VAL A 127 -8.24 -16.93 -11.35
C VAL A 127 -9.05 -18.09 -11.94
N CYS A 128 -9.62 -17.90 -13.13
CA CYS A 128 -10.47 -18.88 -13.82
C CYS A 128 -9.64 -19.87 -14.60
N ARG A 129 -8.69 -19.36 -15.39
CA ARG A 129 -7.80 -20.17 -16.22
C ARG A 129 -6.92 -21.06 -15.36
N HIS A 130 -6.39 -20.52 -14.26
CA HIS A 130 -5.73 -21.32 -13.21
C HIS A 130 -6.16 -20.80 -11.84
N PHE A 131 -6.41 -21.72 -10.90
CA PHE A 131 -6.82 -21.33 -9.55
C PHE A 131 -5.63 -20.79 -8.75
N PHE A 132 -5.85 -19.65 -8.08
CA PHE A 132 -4.94 -19.08 -7.10
C PHE A 132 -5.58 -19.19 -5.73
N SER A 133 -4.84 -19.68 -4.75
CA SER A 133 -5.29 -19.69 -3.36
C SER A 133 -5.50 -18.26 -2.84
N VAL A 134 -6.34 -18.13 -1.81
CA VAL A 134 -6.60 -16.84 -1.15
C VAL A 134 -5.32 -16.15 -0.72
N GLU A 135 -4.33 -16.90 -0.22
CA GLU A 135 -3.04 -16.36 0.20
C GLU A 135 -2.21 -15.84 -1.00
N GLN A 136 -2.28 -16.49 -2.15
CA GLN A 136 -1.65 -15.96 -3.37
C GLN A 136 -2.33 -14.67 -3.84
N VAL A 137 -3.67 -14.61 -3.82
CA VAL A 137 -4.42 -13.40 -4.19
C VAL A 137 -4.10 -12.24 -3.24
N LYS A 138 -4.06 -12.47 -1.93
CA LYS A 138 -3.65 -11.46 -0.93
C LYS A 138 -2.24 -10.93 -1.19
N LYS A 139 -1.28 -11.81 -1.54
CA LYS A 139 0.08 -11.38 -1.92
C LYS A 139 0.07 -10.48 -3.15
N VAL A 140 -0.74 -10.79 -4.16
CA VAL A 140 -0.88 -9.93 -5.36
C VAL A 140 -1.45 -8.56 -4.99
N ILE A 141 -2.51 -8.52 -4.17
CA ILE A 141 -3.10 -7.26 -3.68
C ILE A 141 -2.08 -6.44 -2.88
N GLU A 142 -1.27 -7.11 -2.05
CA GLU A 142 -0.19 -6.45 -1.33
C GLU A 142 0.84 -5.81 -2.27
N GLN A 143 1.27 -6.50 -3.33
CA GLN A 143 2.16 -5.93 -4.34
C GLN A 143 1.52 -4.75 -5.09
N CYS A 144 0.24 -4.87 -5.46
CA CYS A 144 -0.53 -3.78 -6.07
C CYS A 144 -0.54 -2.52 -5.19
N SER A 145 -0.67 -2.71 -3.87
CA SER A 145 -0.69 -1.61 -2.91
C SER A 145 0.67 -0.89 -2.76
N LEU A 146 1.79 -1.59 -2.96
CA LEU A 146 3.13 -0.97 -3.01
C LEU A 146 3.31 -0.08 -4.26
N LEU A 147 2.58 -0.39 -5.34
CA LEU A 147 2.53 0.39 -6.56
C LEU A 147 1.44 1.47 -6.56
N LYS A 148 0.78 1.69 -5.42
CA LYS A 148 -0.34 2.64 -5.25
C LYS A 148 -1.51 2.39 -6.21
N LEU A 149 -1.69 1.14 -6.66
CA LEU A 149 -2.89 0.74 -7.40
C LEU A 149 -4.09 0.72 -6.46
N ASN A 150 -5.26 1.08 -6.98
CA ASN A 150 -6.46 1.31 -6.18
C ASN A 150 -7.69 0.56 -6.69
N TYR A 151 -7.54 -0.23 -7.75
CA TYR A 151 -8.60 -1.04 -8.31
C TYR A 151 -8.09 -2.45 -8.58
N PHE A 152 -8.72 -3.45 -7.99
CA PHE A 152 -8.42 -4.85 -8.24
C PHE A 152 -9.56 -5.47 -9.04
N HIS A 153 -9.31 -5.69 -10.34
CA HIS A 153 -10.26 -6.38 -11.20
C HIS A 153 -10.09 -7.88 -11.01
N TRP A 154 -10.96 -8.48 -10.22
CA TRP A 154 -10.93 -9.91 -9.96
C TRP A 154 -11.79 -10.64 -10.99
N HIS A 155 -11.14 -11.30 -11.95
CA HIS A 155 -11.83 -12.05 -13.00
C HIS A 155 -12.16 -13.46 -12.48
N LEU A 156 -13.45 -13.69 -12.20
CA LEU A 156 -13.96 -14.80 -11.38
C LEU A 156 -14.82 -15.83 -12.13
N SER A 157 -15.10 -15.61 -13.41
CA SER A 157 -15.82 -16.56 -14.26
C SER A 157 -15.26 -16.59 -15.67
N GLU A 158 -15.04 -17.80 -16.19
CA GLU A 158 -14.67 -18.07 -17.59
C GLU A 158 -15.04 -19.51 -17.96
N ASP A 159 -14.87 -19.90 -19.22
CA ASP A 159 -15.28 -21.20 -19.75
C ASP A 159 -14.61 -22.37 -18.99
N GLN A 160 -13.35 -22.18 -18.57
CA GLN A 160 -12.55 -23.23 -17.92
C GLN A 160 -12.64 -23.18 -16.39
N GLY A 161 -13.46 -22.30 -15.81
CA GLY A 161 -13.64 -22.23 -14.37
C GLY A 161 -14.52 -21.09 -13.85
N PHE A 162 -15.36 -21.41 -12.86
CA PHE A 162 -16.17 -20.47 -12.10
C PHE A 162 -15.71 -20.45 -10.63
N ARG A 163 -15.34 -19.28 -10.10
CA ARG A 163 -14.50 -19.16 -8.88
C ARG A 163 -15.14 -18.44 -7.71
N ILE A 164 -16.39 -18.03 -7.85
CA ILE A 164 -17.17 -17.40 -6.79
C ILE A 164 -18.27 -18.36 -6.32
N GLU A 165 -18.53 -18.42 -5.02
CA GLU A 165 -19.60 -19.24 -4.48
C GLU A 165 -20.96 -18.62 -4.84
N SER A 166 -21.90 -19.45 -5.34
CA SER A 166 -23.30 -19.07 -5.51
C SER A 166 -24.19 -19.99 -4.70
N ARG A 167 -24.76 -19.47 -3.61
CA ARG A 167 -25.68 -20.25 -2.75
C ARG A 167 -26.98 -20.64 -3.45
N LYS A 168 -27.43 -19.84 -4.43
CA LYS A 168 -28.64 -20.11 -5.21
C LYS A 168 -28.40 -21.15 -6.30
N PHE A 169 -27.19 -21.20 -6.84
CA PHE A 169 -26.80 -22.10 -7.93
C PHE A 169 -25.51 -22.84 -7.55
N PRO A 170 -25.58 -23.79 -6.60
CA PRO A 170 -24.39 -24.46 -6.04
C PRO A 170 -23.56 -25.20 -7.10
N GLY A 171 -24.20 -25.72 -8.15
CA GLY A 171 -23.52 -26.37 -9.28
C GLY A 171 -22.50 -25.49 -10.01
N LEU A 172 -22.63 -24.15 -9.95
CA LEU A 172 -21.61 -23.24 -10.47
C LEU A 172 -20.27 -23.40 -9.77
N ASN A 173 -20.27 -23.70 -8.47
CA ASN A 173 -19.05 -23.90 -7.71
C ASN A 173 -18.69 -25.40 -7.61
N GLU A 174 -19.64 -26.27 -7.24
CA GLU A 174 -19.40 -27.71 -7.01
C GLU A 174 -18.89 -28.43 -8.26
N ILE A 175 -19.35 -28.01 -9.45
CA ILE A 175 -18.94 -28.58 -10.74
C ILE A 175 -18.06 -27.58 -11.49
N GLY A 176 -18.52 -26.33 -11.64
CA GLY A 176 -17.84 -25.32 -12.45
C GLY A 176 -16.46 -24.88 -11.94
N SER A 177 -16.08 -25.22 -10.70
CA SER A 177 -14.71 -24.98 -10.20
C SER A 177 -13.70 -26.03 -10.66
N TYR A 178 -14.11 -27.10 -11.33
CA TYR A 178 -13.22 -28.18 -11.71
C TYR A 178 -13.29 -28.43 -13.22
N ARG A 179 -12.16 -28.79 -13.81
CA ARG A 179 -12.09 -29.26 -15.19
C ARG A 179 -11.23 -30.51 -15.25
N LYS A 180 -11.52 -31.39 -16.21
CA LYS A 180 -10.60 -32.48 -16.55
C LYS A 180 -9.33 -31.87 -17.15
N LEU A 181 -8.18 -32.45 -16.85
CA LEU A 181 -6.97 -32.18 -17.62
C LEU A 181 -7.26 -32.57 -19.07
N SER A 182 -6.97 -31.67 -20.01
CA SER A 182 -6.93 -32.01 -21.43
C SER A 182 -5.89 -33.12 -21.61
N ALA A 183 -6.35 -34.28 -22.11
CA ALA A 183 -5.48 -35.38 -22.51
C ALA A 183 -4.54 -34.97 -23.64
#